data_AF-A0A7D5KP37-F1
#
_entry.id   AF-A0A7D5KP37-F1
#
_cell.length_a   1.000
_cell.length_b   1.000
_cell.length_c   1.000
_cell.angle_alpha   90.00
_cell.angle_beta   90.00
_cell.angle_gamma   90.00
#
_symmetry.space_group_name_H-M   'P 1'
#
loop_
_entity.id
_entity.type
_entity.pdbx_description
1 polymer ?
#
loop_
_entity_poly.entity_id
_entity_poly.type
_entity_poly.pdbx_seq_one_letter_code
_entity_poly.pdbx_strand_id
1 'polypeptide(L)'
;MNDDTHLSLMRVGENMIASLPPHPSDSTIDELQERVLTRLNQTDAERINGVILDVESVQTVDSFFARTIVETAKMVELMGVRPVLVGISPPIAITATELGFDLGNIDTALNTDTALDMLSDDIQ
;
A
#
# COMPACT_ATOMS: atom_id res chain seq x y z
N MET A 1 7.79 23.71 11.05
CA MET A 1 6.54 22.95 11.25
C MET A 1 6.24 22.25 9.94
N ASN A 2 7.10 21.31 9.54
CA ASN A 2 7.11 20.70 8.21
C ASN A 2 7.63 19.26 8.38
N ASP A 3 6.76 18.26 8.20
CA ASP A 3 7.01 17.00 7.44
C ASP A 3 5.88 15.95 7.56
N ASP A 4 4.88 16.12 8.44
CA ASP A 4 3.91 15.04 8.74
C ASP A 4 2.71 14.89 7.77
N THR A 5 2.71 15.54 6.59
CA THR A 5 1.50 15.61 5.73
C THR A 5 1.66 15.02 4.33
N HIS A 6 2.80 14.43 3.98
CA HIS A 6 3.06 14.08 2.59
C HIS A 6 2.99 12.58 2.32
N LEU A 7 2.02 12.23 1.49
CA LEU A 7 2.00 10.96 0.79
C LEU A 7 3.27 10.79 -0.04
N SER A 8 3.97 9.68 0.20
CA SER A 8 5.22 9.36 -0.46
C SER A 8 5.02 8.24 -1.47
N LEU A 9 5.57 8.40 -2.66
CA LEU A 9 5.59 7.37 -3.70
C LEU A 9 7.01 7.27 -4.25
N MET A 10 7.68 6.15 -3.98
CA MET A 10 9.06 5.93 -4.38
C MET A 10 9.23 4.62 -5.13
N ARG A 11 10.30 4.53 -5.93
CA ARG A 11 10.66 3.33 -6.68
C ARG A 11 11.96 2.77 -6.14
N VAL A 12 11.97 1.48 -5.82
CA VAL A 12 13.15 0.71 -5.40
C VAL A 12 13.24 -0.52 -6.31
N GLY A 13 14.20 -0.53 -7.22
CA GLY A 13 14.32 -1.58 -8.23
C GLY A 13 13.06 -1.69 -9.11
N GLU A 14 12.45 -2.87 -9.11
CA GLU A 14 11.20 -3.20 -9.81
C GLU A 14 9.97 -3.09 -8.90
N ASN A 15 10.13 -2.48 -7.72
CA ASN A 15 9.05 -2.31 -6.76
C ASN A 15 8.74 -0.84 -6.56
N MET A 16 7.46 -0.54 -6.35
CA MET A 16 6.98 0.78 -5.95
C MET A 16 6.54 0.72 -4.50
N ILE A 17 6.90 1.73 -3.70
CA ILE A 17 6.53 1.84 -2.29
C ILE A 17 5.69 3.11 -2.15
N ALA A 18 4.50 2.96 -1.60
CA ALA A 18 3.54 4.02 -1.40
C ALA A 18 3.20 4.11 0.09
N SER A 19 3.63 5.18 0.76
CA SER A 19 3.48 5.34 2.21
C SER A 19 2.51 6.48 2.53
N LEU A 20 1.64 6.24 3.50
CA LEU A 20 0.68 7.22 4.01
C LEU A 20 1.25 8.00 5.20
N PRO A 21 0.78 9.24 5.44
CA PRO A 21 1.08 9.97 6.67
C PRO A 21 0.31 9.36 7.88
N PRO A 22 0.66 9.73 9.13
CA PRO A 22 0.06 9.12 10.31
C PRO A 22 -1.44 9.29 10.47
N HIS A 23 -1.97 10.41 9.97
CA HIS A 23 -3.39 10.75 10.02
C HIS A 23 -3.85 11.15 8.61
N PRO A 24 -4.02 10.17 7.70
CA PRO A 24 -4.41 10.47 6.33
C PRO A 24 -5.88 10.93 6.31
N SER A 25 -6.18 12.01 5.60
CA SER A 25 -7.57 12.35 5.27
C SER A 25 -8.08 11.47 4.13
N ASP A 26 -9.39 11.39 3.95
CA ASP A 26 -10.02 10.70 2.83
C ASP A 26 -9.40 11.12 1.48
N SER A 27 -9.19 12.42 1.29
CA SER A 27 -8.54 12.96 0.09
C SER A 27 -7.10 12.47 -0.11
N THR A 28 -6.35 12.23 0.96
CA THR A 28 -4.98 11.68 0.88
C THR A 28 -5.01 10.20 0.47
N ILE A 29 -6.01 9.46 0.93
CA ILE A 29 -6.19 8.05 0.58
C ILE A 29 -6.65 7.92 -0.88
N ASP A 30 -7.54 8.80 -1.33
CA ASP A 30 -7.92 8.90 -2.75
C ASP A 30 -6.70 9.28 -3.62
N GLU A 31 -5.88 10.25 -3.17
CA GLU A 31 -4.66 10.64 -3.86
C GLU A 31 -3.65 9.46 -3.96
N LEU A 32 -3.55 8.62 -2.93
CA LEU A 32 -2.74 7.40 -2.96
C LEU A 32 -3.16 6.50 -4.11
N GLN A 33 -4.46 6.19 -4.17
CA GLN A 33 -5.01 5.32 -5.19
C GLN A 33 -4.73 5.90 -6.58
N GLU A 34 -5.08 7.17 -6.81
CA GLU A 34 -4.87 7.81 -8.12
C GLU A 34 -3.40 7.81 -8.53
N ARG A 35 -2.49 8.16 -7.61
CA ARG A 35 -1.05 8.23 -7.90
C ARG A 35 -0.44 6.87 -8.17
N VAL A 36 -0.82 5.84 -7.40
CA VAL A 36 -0.37 4.46 -7.61
C VAL A 36 -0.81 3.98 -9.00
N LEU A 37 -2.10 4.08 -9.31
CA LEU A 37 -2.64 3.59 -10.59
C LEU A 37 -2.10 4.38 -11.78
N THR A 38 -1.99 5.70 -11.66
CA THR A 38 -1.40 6.54 -12.70
C THR A 38 0.05 6.17 -12.93
N ARG A 39 0.82 5.89 -11.86
CA ARG A 39 2.23 5.54 -11.99
C ARG A 39 2.43 4.17 -12.65
N LEU A 40 1.52 3.23 -12.40
CA LEU A 40 1.48 1.91 -13.05
C LEU A 40 1.04 1.95 -14.52
N ASN A 41 0.36 3.01 -14.95
CA ASN A 41 -0.07 3.18 -16.35
C ASN A 41 0.95 3.91 -17.24
N GLN A 42 2.03 4.46 -16.66
CA GLN A 42 3.08 5.17 -17.42
C GLN A 42 4.01 4.20 -18.14
N THR A 43 4.64 4.62 -19.25
CA THR A 43 5.49 3.76 -20.09
C THR A 43 6.63 3.05 -19.33
N ASP A 44 7.18 3.67 -18.28
CA ASP A 44 8.25 3.05 -17.45
C ASP A 44 7.73 2.00 -16.44
N ALA A 45 6.41 1.80 -16.38
CA ALA A 45 5.76 0.88 -15.45
C ALA A 45 5.86 -0.59 -15.88
N GLU A 46 6.24 -0.89 -17.13
CA GLU A 46 6.50 -2.26 -17.61
C GLU A 46 7.57 -3.01 -16.79
N ARG A 47 8.27 -2.31 -15.88
CA ARG A 47 9.29 -2.84 -14.98
C ARG A 47 8.88 -2.76 -13.50
N ILE A 48 7.60 -2.57 -13.21
CA ILE A 48 7.08 -2.62 -11.84
C ILE A 48 6.37 -3.95 -11.65
N ASN A 49 6.95 -4.81 -10.82
CA ASN A 49 6.45 -6.15 -10.52
C ASN A 49 5.72 -6.20 -9.17
N GLY A 50 6.02 -5.25 -8.27
CA GLY A 50 5.39 -5.14 -6.96
C GLY A 50 5.01 -3.72 -6.57
N VAL A 51 3.91 -3.59 -5.82
CA VAL A 51 3.53 -2.37 -5.11
C VAL A 51 3.39 -2.68 -3.63
N ILE A 52 4.19 -2.00 -2.81
CA ILE A 52 4.14 -2.05 -1.37
C ILE A 52 3.28 -0.87 -0.89
N LEU A 53 2.14 -1.16 -0.29
CA LEU A 53 1.30 -0.20 0.41
C LEU A 53 1.74 -0.17 1.87
N ASP A 54 2.41 0.89 2.26
CA ASP A 54 3.01 1.04 3.59
C ASP A 54 2.14 1.90 4.49
N VAL A 55 1.62 1.24 5.53
CA VAL A 55 0.74 1.84 6.54
C VAL A 55 1.41 1.90 7.91
N GLU A 56 2.73 1.75 8.02
CA GLU A 56 3.46 1.71 9.30
C GLU A 56 3.22 2.97 10.13
N SER A 57 3.17 4.14 9.48
CA SER A 57 2.98 5.42 10.17
C SER A 57 1.54 5.65 10.62
N VAL A 58 0.56 4.95 10.03
CA VAL A 58 -0.87 5.19 10.19
C VAL A 58 -1.30 4.87 11.63
N GLN A 59 -1.97 5.82 12.29
CA GLN A 59 -2.41 5.68 13.67
C GLN A 59 -3.92 5.51 13.79
N THR A 60 -4.67 5.87 12.75
CA THR A 60 -6.13 5.86 12.72
C THR A 60 -6.63 5.09 11.52
N VAL A 61 -7.54 4.15 11.75
CA VAL A 61 -8.21 3.37 10.71
C VAL A 61 -9.71 3.44 10.91
N ASP A 62 -10.41 3.75 9.81
CA ASP A 62 -11.87 3.76 9.73
C ASP A 62 -12.33 2.93 8.52
N SER A 63 -13.64 2.87 8.29
CA SER A 63 -14.22 2.12 7.17
C SER A 63 -13.80 2.65 5.79
N PHE A 64 -13.48 3.94 5.66
CA PHE A 64 -13.10 4.54 4.39
C PHE A 64 -11.67 4.17 4.02
N PHE A 65 -10.71 4.45 4.93
CA PHE A 65 -9.32 3.99 4.80
C PHE A 65 -9.28 2.52 4.47
N ALA A 66 -10.05 1.76 5.25
CA ALA A 66 -10.16 0.35 5.08
C ALA A 66 -10.50 0.00 3.61
N ARG A 67 -11.72 0.35 3.21
CA ARG A 67 -12.25 0.00 1.91
C ARG A 67 -11.32 0.43 0.78
N THR A 68 -10.81 1.67 0.81
CA THR A 68 -10.03 2.23 -0.28
C THR A 68 -8.65 1.57 -0.40
N ILE A 69 -8.01 1.16 0.70
CA ILE A 69 -6.74 0.42 0.65
C ILE A 69 -6.92 -0.96 0.01
N VAL A 70 -7.97 -1.70 0.41
CA VAL A 70 -8.29 -3.00 -0.19
C VAL A 70 -8.64 -2.85 -1.67
N GLU A 71 -9.44 -1.85 -2.03
CA GLU A 71 -9.77 -1.56 -3.42
C GLU A 71 -8.53 -1.21 -4.23
N THR A 72 -7.61 -0.40 -3.68
CA THR A 72 -6.34 -0.04 -4.33
C THR A 72 -5.47 -1.27 -4.59
N ALA A 73 -5.30 -2.14 -3.58
CA ALA A 73 -4.55 -3.38 -3.75
C ALA A 73 -5.15 -4.28 -4.84
N LYS A 74 -6.48 -4.44 -4.86
CA LYS A 74 -7.18 -5.21 -5.92
C LYS A 74 -7.00 -4.59 -7.30
N MET A 75 -7.04 -3.26 -7.41
CA MET A 75 -6.80 -2.59 -8.70
C MET A 75 -5.36 -2.79 -9.18
N VAL A 76 -4.37 -2.74 -8.28
CA VAL A 76 -2.97 -3.06 -8.58
C VAL A 76 -2.83 -4.50 -9.11
N GLU A 77 -3.47 -5.46 -8.44
CA GLU A 77 -3.50 -6.86 -8.88
C GLU A 77 -4.12 -7.01 -10.28
N LEU A 78 -5.23 -6.33 -10.55
CA LEU A 78 -5.89 -6.32 -11.86
C LEU A 78 -5.01 -5.73 -12.97
N MET A 79 -4.06 -4.85 -12.62
CA MET A 79 -3.07 -4.31 -13.55
C MET A 79 -1.88 -5.25 -13.78
N GLY A 80 -1.89 -6.45 -13.18
CA GLY A 80 -0.84 -7.47 -13.34
C GLY A 80 0.39 -7.25 -12.46
N VAL A 81 0.27 -6.41 -11.44
CA VAL A 81 1.35 -6.10 -10.49
C VAL A 81 0.98 -6.66 -9.12
N ARG A 82 1.93 -7.19 -8.37
CA ARG A 82 1.63 -7.80 -7.06
C ARG A 82 1.50 -6.74 -5.96
N PRO A 83 0.34 -6.60 -5.30
CA PRO A 83 0.22 -5.74 -4.13
C PRO A 83 0.72 -6.45 -2.86
N VAL A 84 1.40 -5.71 -1.97
CA VAL A 84 1.76 -6.17 -0.62
C VAL A 84 1.43 -5.06 0.37
N LEU A 85 0.66 -5.37 1.41
CA LEU A 85 0.35 -4.43 2.50
C LEU A 85 1.32 -4.64 3.67
N VAL A 86 1.97 -3.58 4.15
CA VAL A 86 2.98 -3.66 5.21
C VAL A 86 2.74 -2.67 6.33
N GLY A 87 3.36 -2.90 7.49
CA GLY A 87 3.31 -1.95 8.61
C GLY A 87 2.02 -2.01 9.42
N ILE A 88 1.27 -3.12 9.34
CA ILE A 88 0.07 -3.31 10.16
C ILE A 88 0.49 -3.48 11.62
N SER A 89 0.29 -2.44 12.43
CA SER A 89 0.50 -2.49 13.88
C SER A 89 -0.62 -3.27 14.59
N PRO A 90 -0.40 -3.78 15.82
CA PRO A 90 -1.44 -4.52 16.54
C PRO A 90 -2.76 -3.75 16.74
N PRO A 91 -2.76 -2.44 17.09
CA PRO A 91 -4.00 -1.67 17.15
C PRO A 91 -4.73 -1.59 15.80
N ILE A 92 -3.99 -1.41 14.69
CA ILE A 92 -4.58 -1.39 13.35
C ILE A 92 -5.19 -2.75 13.01
N ALA A 93 -4.51 -3.86 13.30
CA ALA A 93 -5.01 -5.20 13.03
C ALA A 93 -6.33 -5.51 13.76
N ILE A 94 -6.43 -5.10 15.03
CA ILE A 94 -7.64 -5.26 15.84
C ILE A 94 -8.78 -4.46 15.21
N THR A 95 -8.58 -3.15 15.02
CA THR A 95 -9.61 -2.26 14.47
C THR A 95 -10.04 -2.69 13.07
N ALA A 96 -9.10 -3.07 12.21
CA ALA A 96 -9.37 -3.60 10.89
C ALA A 96 -10.31 -4.82 10.99
N THR A 97 -9.97 -5.80 11.82
CA THR A 97 -10.79 -7.00 12.02
C THR A 97 -12.19 -6.65 12.51
N GLU A 98 -12.32 -5.72 13.45
CA GLU A 98 -13.61 -5.25 13.97
C GLU A 98 -14.47 -4.55 12.91
N LEU A 99 -13.83 -3.82 11.98
CA LEU A 99 -14.48 -3.16 10.85
C LEU A 99 -14.80 -4.11 9.68
N GLY A 100 -14.45 -5.39 9.79
CA GLY A 100 -14.67 -6.38 8.74
C GLY A 100 -13.69 -6.27 7.57
N PHE A 101 -12.44 -5.88 7.85
CA PHE A 101 -11.37 -5.91 6.86
C PHE A 101 -11.18 -7.31 6.28
N ASP A 102 -11.49 -7.45 5.00
CA ASP A 102 -11.20 -8.65 4.23
C ASP A 102 -10.09 -8.34 3.23
N LEU A 103 -8.87 -8.72 3.61
CA LEU A 103 -7.69 -8.65 2.75
C LEU A 103 -7.72 -9.73 1.66
N GLY A 104 -8.61 -10.73 1.74
CA GLY A 104 -8.70 -11.81 0.76
C GLY A 104 -7.33 -12.48 0.53
N ASN A 105 -6.85 -12.40 -0.71
CA ASN A 105 -5.55 -12.92 -1.14
C ASN A 105 -4.45 -11.84 -1.20
N ILE A 106 -4.68 -10.64 -0.68
CA ILE A 106 -3.66 -9.58 -0.65
C ILE A 106 -2.54 -10.02 0.28
N ASP A 107 -1.31 -10.07 -0.26
CA ASP A 107 -0.13 -10.41 0.52
C ASP A 107 0.13 -9.36 1.61
N THR A 108 0.60 -9.81 2.77
CA THR A 108 1.01 -8.92 3.86
C THR A 108 2.42 -9.25 4.31
N ALA A 109 3.15 -8.23 4.75
CA ALA A 109 4.45 -8.41 5.40
C ALA A 109 4.58 -7.50 6.63
N LEU A 110 5.52 -7.83 7.52
CA LEU A 110 5.72 -7.05 8.74
C LEU A 110 6.19 -5.61 8.42
N ASN A 111 7.08 -5.47 7.44
CA ASN A 111 7.69 -4.21 7.05
C ASN A 111 8.09 -4.25 5.56
N THR A 112 8.50 -3.09 5.05
CA THR A 112 8.91 -2.88 3.65
C THR A 112 10.07 -3.79 3.24
N ASP A 113 11.07 -3.99 4.10
CA ASP A 113 12.22 -4.86 3.79
C ASP A 113 11.78 -6.31 3.55
N THR A 114 10.93 -6.84 4.43
CA THR A 114 10.38 -8.19 4.28
C THR A 114 9.56 -8.32 3.00
N ALA A 115 8.78 -7.29 2.65
CA ALA A 115 8.02 -7.29 1.40
C ALA A 115 8.93 -7.24 0.16
N LEU A 116 10.04 -6.49 0.20
CA LEU A 116 11.01 -6.46 -0.89
C LEU A 116 11.67 -7.83 -1.09
N ASP A 117 12.01 -8.53 0.00
CA ASP A 117 12.54 -9.89 -0.07
C ASP A 117 11.50 -10.84 -0.70
N MET A 118 10.26 -10.80 -0.23
CA MET A 118 9.14 -11.59 -0.80
C MET A 118 8.95 -11.35 -2.30
N LEU A 119 9.06 -10.10 -2.75
CA LEU A 119 8.89 -9.71 -4.15
C LEU A 119 10.12 -10.06 -5.02
N SER A 120 11.27 -10.30 -4.40
CA SER A 120 12.51 -10.66 -5.09
C SER A 120 12.68 -12.17 -5.26
N ASP A 121 12.17 -12.96 -4.31
CA ASP A 121 12.32 -14.42 -4.30
C ASP A 121 11.49 -15.14 -5.38
N ASP A 122 10.46 -14.49 -5.93
CA ASP A 122 9.58 -15.07 -6.95
C ASP A 122 10.11 -14.97 -8.39
N ILE A 123 11.37 -14.55 -8.58
CA ILE A 123 12.06 -14.55 -9.89
C ILE A 123 12.82 -15.88 -10.13
N GLN A 124 12.64 -16.91 -9.31
CA GLN A 124 13.30 -18.23 -9.49
C GLN A 124 12.55 -19.21 -10.39
#